data_AF-A0A1Q5SEA3-F1
#
_entry.id   AF-A0A1Q5SEA3-F1
#
_cell.length_a   1.000
_cell.length_b   1.000
_cell.length_c   1.000
_cell.angle_alpha   90.00
_cell.angle_beta   90.00
_cell.angle_gamma   90.00
#
_symmetry.space_group_name_H-M   'P 1'
#
loop_
_entity.id
_entity.type
_entity.pdbx_description
1 polymer ?
#
loop_
_entity_poly.entity_id
_entity_poly.type
_entity_poly.pdbx_seq_one_letter_code
_entity_poly.pdbx_strand_id
1 'polypeptide(L)'
;MKGSMPNPLDFFAAPRNFVQPILPGWVFGSVTNINEQNSSAPDTEREVVAAQSYGRQLGRVMDALAILIVDLPKEKQDATAFEEFTKIHREINDIKAQAAARRLDRIVADLATLKETKPEEYERLAASLREVLKGAQ
;
A
#
# COMPACT_ATOMS: atom_id res chain seq x y z
N MET A 1 7.57 -17.56 48.58
CA MET A 1 6.71 -17.28 47.41
C MET A 1 7.63 -16.82 46.28
N LYS A 2 7.93 -17.70 45.31
CA LYS A 2 8.89 -17.42 44.23
C LYS A 2 8.08 -17.03 42.99
N GLY A 3 8.02 -15.74 42.69
CA GLY A 3 7.34 -15.23 41.50
C GLY A 3 8.08 -15.70 40.25
N SER A 4 7.40 -16.46 39.39
CA SER A 4 7.89 -16.84 38.08
C SER A 4 8.01 -15.57 37.23
N MET A 5 9.23 -15.20 36.85
CA MET A 5 9.42 -14.13 35.86
C MET A 5 8.90 -14.62 34.49
N PRO A 6 8.26 -13.75 33.70
CA PRO A 6 7.88 -14.08 32.32
C PRO A 6 9.13 -14.37 31.49
N ASN A 7 9.04 -15.35 30.60
CA ASN A 7 10.15 -15.79 29.77
C ASN A 7 10.45 -14.69 28.73
N PRO A 8 11.70 -14.19 28.58
CA PRO A 8 12.03 -13.14 27.62
C PRO A 8 11.76 -13.51 26.15
N LEU A 9 11.45 -14.78 25.86
CA LEU A 9 11.03 -15.27 24.55
C LEU A 9 9.52 -15.14 24.29
N ASP A 10 8.71 -14.78 25.28
CA ASP A 10 7.26 -14.55 25.09
C ASP A 10 6.95 -13.27 24.30
N PHE A 11 7.94 -12.38 24.12
CA PHE A 11 7.86 -11.22 23.22
C PHE A 11 7.92 -11.58 21.73
N PHE A 12 8.28 -12.83 21.40
CA PHE A 12 8.32 -13.37 20.03
C PHE A 12 7.20 -14.38 19.77
N ALA A 13 6.04 -14.20 20.40
CA ALA A 13 4.83 -14.91 19.98
C ALA A 13 4.41 -14.41 18.59
N ALA A 14 4.99 -15.01 17.54
CA ALA A 14 4.53 -14.83 16.18
C ALA A 14 3.03 -15.20 16.13
N PRO A 15 2.17 -14.36 15.52
CA PRO A 15 0.75 -14.63 15.46
C PRO A 15 0.52 -15.99 14.77
N ARG A 16 -0.16 -16.91 15.46
CA ARG A 16 -0.40 -18.28 14.96
C ARG A 16 -1.37 -18.34 13.78
N ASN A 17 -1.96 -17.21 13.40
CA ASN A 17 -2.85 -17.05 12.25
C ASN A 17 -2.47 -15.76 11.51
N PHE A 18 -1.91 -15.88 10.31
CA PHE A 18 -1.62 -14.76 9.42
C PHE A 18 -2.79 -14.48 8.47
N VAL A 19 -4.00 -14.32 9.04
CA VAL A 19 -5.11 -13.75 8.26
C VAL A 19 -4.82 -12.27 8.09
N GLN A 20 -4.14 -11.89 7.00
CA GLN A 20 -4.04 -10.51 6.58
C GLN A 20 -5.33 -10.15 5.85
N PRO A 21 -6.23 -9.35 6.44
CA PRO A 21 -7.39 -8.87 5.72
C PRO A 21 -6.85 -8.00 4.58
N ILE A 22 -7.08 -8.41 3.33
CA ILE A 22 -6.63 -7.65 2.17
C ILE A 22 -7.24 -6.22 2.20
N LEU A 23 -8.37 -6.05 2.91
CA LEU A 23 -9.00 -4.78 3.28
C LEU A 23 -9.76 -4.91 4.64
N PRO A 24 -9.36 -4.24 5.74
CA PRO A 24 -10.21 -4.17 6.93
C PRO A 24 -11.48 -3.37 6.61
N GLY A 25 -12.63 -4.06 6.45
CA GLY A 25 -13.96 -3.43 6.36
C GLY A 25 -14.67 -3.43 5.00
N TRP A 26 -14.17 -4.11 3.96
CA TRP A 26 -14.89 -4.24 2.68
C TRP A 26 -15.51 -5.64 2.56
N VAL A 27 -16.84 -5.74 2.58
CA VAL A 27 -17.59 -6.94 2.17
C VAL A 27 -17.87 -6.81 0.68
N PHE A 28 -17.03 -7.45 -0.15
CA PHE A 28 -17.44 -7.76 -1.52
C PHE A 28 -18.43 -8.91 -1.48
N GLY A 29 -19.52 -8.79 -2.24
CA GLY A 29 -20.54 -9.83 -2.36
C GLY A 29 -19.92 -11.22 -2.50
N SER A 30 -20.44 -12.13 -1.68
CA SER A 30 -20.15 -13.56 -1.63
C SER A 30 -19.53 -14.12 -2.93
N VAL A 31 -18.33 -14.71 -2.85
CA VAL A 31 -18.01 -16.07 -3.35
C VAL A 31 -16.49 -16.35 -3.46
N THR A 32 -15.57 -15.38 -3.44
CA THR A 32 -14.13 -15.71 -3.57
C THR A 32 -13.27 -15.14 -2.44
N ASN A 33 -13.09 -15.92 -1.38
CA ASN A 33 -12.05 -15.68 -0.37
C ASN A 33 -10.72 -16.20 -0.93
N ILE A 34 -9.91 -15.30 -1.50
CA ILE A 34 -8.55 -15.62 -1.94
C ILE A 34 -7.65 -15.50 -0.71
N ASN A 35 -7.35 -16.64 -0.08
CA ASN A 35 -6.43 -16.72 1.05
C ASN A 35 -5.42 -17.85 0.84
N GLU A 36 -4.35 -17.82 1.64
CA GLU A 36 -3.29 -18.83 1.69
C GLU A 36 -3.81 -20.27 1.97
N GLN A 37 -5.02 -20.42 2.51
CA GLN A 37 -5.61 -21.72 2.85
C GLN A 37 -6.03 -22.51 1.61
N ASN A 38 -6.15 -21.85 0.46
CA ASN A 38 -6.43 -22.48 -0.83
C ASN A 38 -5.17 -22.71 -1.68
N SER A 39 -3.98 -22.51 -1.10
CA SER A 39 -2.69 -22.77 -1.76
C SER A 39 -2.18 -24.18 -1.45
N SER A 40 -1.58 -24.84 -2.44
CA SER A 40 -0.94 -26.16 -2.29
C SER A 40 0.36 -26.10 -1.47
N ALA A 41 0.93 -24.91 -1.27
CA ALA A 41 2.10 -24.66 -0.42
C ALA A 41 1.93 -23.35 0.38
N PRO A 42 1.19 -23.37 1.50
CA PRO A 42 0.82 -22.16 2.25
C PRO A 42 2.02 -21.36 2.80
N ASP A 43 3.09 -22.03 3.21
CA ASP A 43 4.30 -21.37 3.72
C ASP A 43 4.98 -20.54 2.62
N THR A 44 5.10 -21.10 1.41
CA THR A 44 5.62 -20.40 0.23
C THR A 44 4.72 -19.25 -0.17
N GLU A 45 3.40 -19.43 -0.14
CA GLU A 45 2.45 -18.36 -0.46
C GLU A 45 2.58 -17.18 0.51
N ARG A 46 2.78 -17.45 1.82
CA ARG A 46 3.02 -16.39 2.81
C ARG A 46 4.27 -15.59 2.51
N GLU A 47 5.36 -16.25 2.15
CA GLU A 47 6.61 -15.57 1.78
C GLU A 47 6.41 -14.70 0.53
N VAL A 48 5.68 -15.21 -0.46
CA VAL A 48 5.34 -14.48 -1.69
C VAL A 48 4.50 -13.24 -1.38
N VAL A 49 3.43 -13.36 -0.58
CA VAL A 49 2.53 -12.25 -0.25
C VAL A 49 3.20 -11.21 0.64
N ALA A 50 4.05 -11.64 1.58
CA ALA A 50 4.84 -10.74 2.40
C ALA A 50 5.80 -9.91 1.55
N ALA A 51 6.44 -10.53 0.56
CA ALA A 51 7.32 -9.84 -0.37
C ALA A 51 6.54 -8.98 -1.38
N GLN A 52 5.47 -9.50 -1.97
CA GLN A 52 4.64 -8.92 -3.04
C GLN A 52 3.15 -9.07 -2.67
N SER A 53 2.60 -8.09 -1.95
CA SER A 53 1.19 -8.15 -1.54
C SER A 53 0.24 -8.27 -2.73
N TYR A 54 -0.88 -8.99 -2.56
CA TYR A 54 -1.88 -9.14 -3.63
C TYR A 54 -2.39 -7.81 -4.17
N GLY A 55 -2.53 -6.77 -3.32
CA GLY A 55 -2.86 -5.43 -3.78
C GLY A 55 -1.83 -4.84 -4.76
N ARG A 56 -0.53 -5.13 -4.54
CA ARG A 56 0.54 -4.72 -5.47
C ARG A 56 0.52 -5.55 -6.75
N GLN A 57 0.23 -6.84 -6.66
CA GLN A 57 0.09 -7.72 -7.83
C GLN A 57 -1.08 -7.25 -8.72
N LEU A 58 -2.27 -7.03 -8.13
CA LEU A 58 -3.44 -6.52 -8.84
C LEU A 58 -3.18 -5.15 -9.45
N GLY A 59 -2.54 -4.23 -8.71
CA GLY A 59 -2.17 -2.92 -9.25
C GLY A 59 -1.33 -3.03 -10.53
N ARG A 60 -0.32 -3.92 -10.55
CA ARG A 60 0.52 -4.15 -11.75
C ARG A 60 -0.28 -4.73 -12.92
N VAL A 61 -1.20 -5.66 -12.66
CA VAL A 61 -2.07 -6.22 -13.69
C VAL A 61 -2.97 -5.12 -14.28
N MET A 62 -3.53 -4.25 -13.43
CA MET A 62 -4.34 -3.14 -13.91
C MET A 62 -3.53 -2.17 -14.77
N ASP A 63 -2.31 -1.82 -14.35
CA ASP A 63 -1.44 -0.92 -15.12
C ASP A 63 -1.06 -1.53 -16.48
N ALA A 64 -0.72 -2.82 -16.52
CA ALA A 64 -0.43 -3.52 -17.76
C ALA A 64 -1.63 -3.59 -18.70
N LEU A 65 -2.82 -3.92 -18.17
CA LEU A 65 -4.04 -3.99 -18.98
C LEU A 65 -4.45 -2.60 -19.51
N ALA A 66 -4.28 -1.53 -18.73
CA ALA A 66 -4.54 -0.17 -19.19
C ALA A 66 -3.68 0.20 -20.40
N ILE A 67 -2.40 -0.18 -20.40
CA ILE A 67 -1.50 0.02 -21.56
C ILE A 67 -1.98 -0.79 -22.76
N LEU A 68 -2.30 -2.07 -22.56
CA LEU A 68 -2.78 -2.94 -23.65
C LEU A 68 -4.07 -2.42 -24.28
N ILE A 69 -5.00 -1.87 -23.49
CA ILE A 69 -6.25 -1.28 -24.01
C ILE A 69 -5.96 -0.08 -24.91
N VAL A 70 -5.00 0.78 -24.54
CA VAL A 70 -4.60 1.94 -25.36
C VAL A 70 -4.00 1.51 -26.70
N ASP A 71 -3.30 0.37 -26.74
CA ASP A 71 -2.65 -0.15 -27.95
C ASP A 71 -3.61 -0.91 -28.90
N LEU A 72 -4.85 -1.19 -28.48
CA LEU A 72 -5.84 -1.86 -29.34
C LEU A 72 -6.28 -0.94 -30.50
N PRO A 73 -6.70 -1.50 -31.65
CA PRO A 73 -7.41 -0.74 -32.67
C PRO A 73 -8.66 -0.05 -32.09
N LYS A 74 -8.96 1.19 -32.51
CA LYS A 74 -10.05 1.99 -31.94
C LYS A 74 -11.40 1.28 -31.97
N GLU A 75 -11.65 0.48 -33.00
CA GLU A 75 -12.88 -0.30 -33.18
C GLU A 75 -13.07 -1.37 -32.10
N LYS A 76 -11.98 -1.75 -31.41
CA LYS A 76 -11.97 -2.71 -30.29
C LYS A 76 -11.81 -2.04 -28.93
N GLN A 77 -11.52 -0.74 -28.88
CA GLN A 77 -11.44 0.02 -27.63
C GLN A 77 -12.83 0.32 -27.06
N ASP A 78 -13.86 0.36 -27.91
CA ASP A 78 -15.22 0.80 -27.59
C ASP A 78 -16.09 -0.29 -26.91
N ALA A 79 -15.45 -1.13 -26.10
CA ALA A 79 -16.15 -2.11 -25.28
C ALA A 79 -16.47 -1.50 -23.91
N THR A 80 -17.74 -1.58 -23.48
CA THR A 80 -18.18 -1.09 -22.15
C THR A 80 -17.30 -1.59 -21.00
N ALA A 81 -16.79 -2.83 -21.11
CA ALA A 81 -15.86 -3.40 -20.13
C ALA A 81 -14.54 -2.61 -19.99
N PHE A 82 -14.02 -2.04 -21.08
CA PHE A 82 -12.80 -1.23 -21.05
C PHE A 82 -13.07 0.18 -20.51
N GLU A 83 -14.25 0.75 -20.75
CA GLU A 83 -14.67 2.01 -20.14
C GLU A 83 -14.78 1.89 -18.61
N GLU A 84 -15.49 0.85 -18.14
CA GLU A 84 -15.64 0.56 -16.72
C GLU A 84 -14.28 0.31 -16.06
N PHE A 85 -13.42 -0.49 -16.70
CA PHE A 85 -12.06 -0.74 -16.23
C PHE A 85 -11.24 0.54 -16.13
N THR A 86 -11.25 1.39 -17.17
CA THR A 86 -10.50 2.65 -17.20
C THR A 86 -11.01 3.62 -16.14
N LYS A 87 -12.31 3.63 -15.88
CA LYS A 87 -12.92 4.42 -14.81
C LYS A 87 -12.41 3.97 -13.44
N ILE A 88 -12.46 2.68 -13.14
CA ILE A 88 -11.99 2.14 -11.85
C ILE A 88 -10.48 2.39 -11.68
N HIS A 89 -9.67 2.19 -12.73
CA HIS A 89 -8.24 2.47 -12.69
C HIS A 89 -7.95 3.93 -12.35
N ARG A 90 -8.69 4.87 -12.95
CA ARG A 90 -8.58 6.30 -12.67
C ARG A 90 -8.97 6.63 -11.23
N GLU A 91 -10.12 6.16 -10.77
CA GLU A 91 -10.59 6.39 -9.39
C GLU A 91 -9.58 5.90 -8.35
N ILE A 92 -9.00 4.72 -8.56
CA ILE A 92 -7.95 4.19 -7.69
C ILE A 92 -6.71 5.08 -7.69
N ASN A 93 -6.29 5.57 -8.86
CA ASN A 93 -5.12 6.45 -8.96
C ASN A 93 -5.36 7.81 -8.30
N ASP A 94 -6.57 8.36 -8.41
CA ASP A 94 -6.96 9.58 -7.72
C ASP A 94 -6.93 9.39 -6.20
N ILE A 95 -7.44 8.26 -5.69
CA ILE A 95 -7.37 7.91 -4.27
C ILE A 95 -5.91 7.81 -3.79
N LYS A 96 -5.03 7.18 -4.58
CA LYS A 96 -3.58 7.10 -4.27
C LYS A 96 -2.94 8.49 -4.22
N ALA A 97 -3.24 9.35 -5.19
CA ALA A 97 -2.71 10.72 -5.24
C ALA A 97 -3.17 11.54 -4.04
N GLN A 98 -4.45 11.48 -3.69
CA GLN A 98 -4.99 12.13 -2.49
C GLN A 98 -4.37 11.59 -1.20
N ALA A 99 -4.12 10.28 -1.12
CA ALA A 99 -3.47 9.69 0.05
C ALA A 99 -2.01 10.16 0.20
N ALA A 100 -1.29 10.34 -0.91
CA ALA A 100 0.04 10.94 -0.91
C ALA A 100 0.01 12.40 -0.44
N ALA A 101 -0.95 13.20 -0.93
CA ALA A 101 -1.14 14.58 -0.49
C ALA A 101 -1.40 14.68 1.02
N ARG A 102 -2.34 13.88 1.54
CA ARG A 102 -2.60 13.81 3.00
C ARG A 102 -1.38 13.41 3.83
N ARG A 103 -0.47 12.60 3.26
CA ARG A 103 0.79 12.23 3.93
C ARG A 103 1.73 13.44 3.99
N LEU A 104 1.80 14.24 2.93
CA LEU A 104 2.60 15.47 2.93
C LEU A 104 2.06 16.47 3.96
N ASP A 105 0.74 16.61 4.11
CA ASP A 105 0.15 17.47 5.15
C ASP A 105 0.62 17.08 6.56
N ARG A 106 0.68 15.77 6.83
CA ARG A 106 1.21 15.27 8.12
C ARG A 106 2.70 15.55 8.26
N ILE A 107 3.49 15.36 7.21
CA ILE A 107 4.93 15.69 7.23
C ILE A 107 5.13 17.19 7.54
N VAL A 108 4.29 18.07 7.01
CA VAL A 108 4.34 19.50 7.34
C VAL A 108 4.04 19.73 8.83
N ALA A 109 3.01 19.08 9.38
CA ALA A 109 2.70 19.16 10.80
C ALA A 109 3.84 18.61 11.70
N ASP A 110 4.45 17.50 11.28
CA ASP A 110 5.58 16.89 11.97
C ASP A 110 6.81 17.82 11.94
N LEU A 111 7.07 18.50 10.81
CA LEU A 111 8.13 19.50 10.70
C LEU A 111 7.87 20.72 11.59
N ALA A 112 6.62 21.17 11.71
CA ALA A 112 6.27 22.25 12.63
C ALA A 112 6.56 21.85 14.09
N THR A 113 6.20 20.63 14.48
CA THR A 113 6.52 20.07 15.80
C THR A 113 8.03 19.91 16.00
N LEU A 114 8.77 19.50 14.96
CA LEU A 114 10.22 19.34 15.02
C LEU A 114 10.93 20.68 15.23
N LYS A 115 10.41 21.76 14.65
CA LYS A 115 10.96 23.11 14.82
C LYS A 115 10.96 23.55 16.28
N GLU A 116 9.92 23.21 17.04
CA GLU A 116 9.77 23.57 18.45
C GLU A 116 10.59 22.66 19.37
N THR A 117 10.65 21.36 19.04
CA THR A 117 11.24 20.34 19.93
C THR A 117 12.72 20.09 19.65
N LYS A 118 13.16 20.21 18.39
CA LYS A 118 14.53 19.91 17.92
C LYS A 118 14.92 20.82 16.74
N PRO A 119 15.23 22.11 17.00
CA PRO A 119 15.47 23.09 15.94
C PRO A 119 16.65 22.74 15.01
N GLU A 120 17.69 22.05 15.52
CA GLU A 120 18.83 21.63 14.71
C GLU A 120 18.45 20.56 13.66
N GLU A 121 17.63 19.57 14.03
CA GLU A 121 17.12 18.54 13.12
C GLU A 121 16.15 19.15 12.09
N TYR A 122 15.34 20.12 12.52
CA TYR A 122 14.47 20.89 11.62
C TYR A 122 15.27 21.61 10.55
N GLU A 123 16.32 22.35 10.89
CA GLU A 123 17.13 23.08 9.91
C GLU A 123 17.84 22.13 8.94
N ARG A 124 18.34 20.99 9.42
CA ARG A 124 18.93 19.94 8.57
C ARG A 124 17.91 19.41 7.55
N LEU A 125 16.71 19.04 7.98
CA LEU A 125 15.65 18.56 7.08
C LEU A 125 15.16 19.65 6.13
N ALA A 126 14.96 20.87 6.63
CA ALA A 126 14.51 22.01 5.83
C ALA A 126 15.52 22.37 4.74
N ALA A 127 16.83 22.32 5.03
CA ALA A 127 17.87 22.50 4.02
C ALA A 127 17.80 21.43 2.93
N SER A 128 17.70 20.15 3.31
CA SER A 128 17.55 19.04 2.36
C SER A 128 16.31 19.19 1.48
N LEU A 129 15.16 19.54 2.08
CA LEU A 129 13.91 19.76 1.35
C LEU A 129 14.02 20.93 0.37
N ARG A 130 14.66 22.05 0.76
CA ARG A 130 14.88 23.20 -0.13
C ARG A 130 15.69 22.81 -1.37
N GLU A 131 16.70 21.96 -1.23
CA GLU A 131 17.49 21.50 -2.38
C GLU A 131 16.69 20.62 -3.33
N VAL A 132 15.88 19.69 -2.80
CA VAL A 132 14.98 18.87 -3.61
C VAL A 132 13.95 19.74 -4.36
N LEU A 133 13.40 20.75 -3.70
CA LEU A 133 12.41 21.64 -4.31
C LEU A 133 12.99 22.59 -5.36
N LYS A 134 14.26 22.99 -5.24
CA LYS A 134 14.96 23.78 -6.27
C LYS A 134 15.32 22.95 -7.51
N GLY A 135 15.63 21.67 -7.34
CA GLY A 135 15.99 20.75 -8.43
C GLY A 135 14.81 20.22 -9.24
N ALA A 136 13.57 20.60 -8.89
CA ALA A 136 12.34 20.17 -9.58
C ALA A 136 11.88 21.14 -10.69
N GLN A 137 12.77 22.00 -11.21
CA GLN A 137 12.54 22.89 -12.36
C GLN A 137 13.03 22.28 -13.67
#